data_AF-A0A929NII5-F1
#
_entry.id   AF-A0A929NII5-F1
#
_cell.length_a   1.000
_cell.length_b   1.000
_cell.length_c   1.000
_cell.angle_alpha   90.00
_cell.angle_beta   90.00
_cell.angle_gamma   90.00
#
_symmetry.space_group_name_H-M   'P 1'
#
loop_
_entity.id
_entity.type
_entity.pdbx_description
1 polymer ?
#
loop_
_entity_poly.entity_id
_entity_poly.type
_entity_poly.pdbx_seq_one_letter_code
_entity_poly.pdbx_strand_id
1 'polypeptide(L)'
;MTRKILLTTLLCVCFVSFATAQQPGEISYKDESVIPAGKKGERIQSIIDTFNSNNPERIRRFIEEECSEKFRNFAPMDEHINVSLNTFRETGGLTFHSIRTYVPERKGETVIILKDKNFDSWRAIVLRFADEESYLVSS
;
A
#
# COMPACT_ATOMS: atom_id res chain seq x y z
N MET A 1 38.09 -37.94 -20.84
CA MET A 1 37.90 -37.71 -19.38
C MET A 1 37.53 -36.25 -19.04
N THR A 2 37.72 -35.30 -19.97
CA THR A 2 37.55 -33.84 -19.79
C THR A 2 36.11 -33.29 -19.96
N ARG A 3 35.21 -34.04 -20.59
CA ARG A 3 33.84 -33.58 -20.89
C ARG A 3 32.86 -33.72 -19.71
N LYS A 4 33.14 -34.63 -18.78
CA LYS A 4 32.32 -34.84 -17.57
C LYS A 4 32.59 -33.78 -16.50
N ILE A 5 33.83 -33.31 -16.40
CA ILE A 5 34.24 -32.27 -15.44
C ILE A 5 33.60 -30.93 -15.76
N LEU A 6 33.47 -30.59 -17.07
CA LEU A 6 32.86 -29.33 -17.51
C LEU A 6 31.36 -29.23 -17.19
N LEU A 7 30.63 -30.35 -17.19
CA LEU A 7 29.20 -30.38 -16.85
C LEU A 7 28.96 -30.23 -15.34
N THR A 8 29.86 -30.77 -14.51
CA THR A 8 29.74 -30.70 -13.04
C THR A 8 30.01 -29.28 -12.52
N THR A 9 30.91 -28.53 -13.16
CA THR A 9 31.19 -27.13 -12.78
C THR A 9 30.02 -26.20 -13.13
N LEU A 10 29.36 -26.42 -14.27
CA LEU A 10 28.22 -25.60 -14.70
C LEU A 10 26.99 -25.77 -13.78
N LEU A 11 26.80 -26.95 -13.20
CA LEU A 11 25.67 -27.23 -12.29
C LEU A 11 25.84 -26.54 -10.92
N CYS A 12 27.08 -26.33 -10.45
CA CYS A 12 27.33 -25.67 -9.17
C CYS A 12 27.16 -24.15 -9.20
N VAL A 13 27.37 -23.49 -10.34
CA VAL A 13 27.24 -22.02 -10.45
C VAL A 13 25.77 -21.57 -10.46
N CYS A 14 24.84 -22.43 -10.87
CA CYS A 14 23.41 -22.09 -10.92
C CYS A 14 22.70 -22.09 -9.55
N PHE A 15 23.28 -22.67 -8.50
CA PHE A 15 22.63 -22.75 -7.18
C PHE A 15 22.90 -21.55 -6.26
N VAL A 16 23.91 -20.72 -6.55
CA VAL A 16 24.27 -19.59 -5.67
C VAL A 16 23.37 -18.37 -5.88
N SER A 17 22.66 -18.29 -7.01
CA SER A 17 21.82 -17.13 -7.36
C SER A 17 20.48 -17.05 -6.63
N PHE A 18 20.13 -18.03 -5.78
CA PHE A 18 18.87 -18.01 -5.02
C PHE A 18 19.01 -17.55 -3.56
N ALA A 19 20.23 -17.23 -3.09
CA ALA A 19 20.47 -16.91 -1.69
C ALA A 19 20.31 -15.42 -1.32
N THR A 20 20.04 -14.52 -2.26
CA THR A 20 20.11 -13.06 -2.02
C THR A 20 18.78 -12.30 -2.14
N ALA A 21 17.64 -12.89 -1.77
CA ALA A 21 16.36 -12.17 -1.82
C ALA A 21 15.42 -12.37 -0.61
N GLN A 22 15.90 -12.90 0.52
CA GLN A 22 15.11 -12.85 1.76
C GLN A 22 15.51 -11.60 2.55
N GLN A 23 14.71 -10.53 2.43
CA GLN A 23 14.73 -9.47 3.43
C GLN A 23 14.38 -10.11 4.79
N PRO A 24 15.00 -9.69 5.91
CA PRO A 24 14.61 -10.17 7.22
C PRO A 24 13.11 -10.01 7.38
N GLY A 25 12.42 -11.09 7.76
CA GLY A 25 10.99 -11.03 8.08
C GLY A 25 10.73 -10.02 9.19
N GLU A 26 9.49 -9.54 9.28
CA GLU A 26 9.11 -8.55 10.28
C GLU A 26 9.37 -9.06 11.69
N ILE A 27 10.06 -8.27 12.49
CA ILE A 27 10.44 -8.61 13.86
C ILE A 27 9.47 -7.95 14.84
N SER A 28 9.12 -6.69 14.59
CA SER A 28 8.20 -5.91 15.41
C SER A 28 7.57 -4.74 14.64
N TYR A 29 6.69 -3.99 15.29
CA TYR A 29 6.11 -2.77 14.76
C TYR A 29 5.87 -1.73 15.87
N LYS A 30 5.72 -0.46 15.46
CA LYS A 30 5.30 0.67 16.30
C LYS A 30 4.12 1.37 15.64
N ASP A 31 3.12 1.72 16.44
CA ASP A 31 1.95 2.48 16.00
C ASP A 31 1.99 3.92 16.53
N GLU A 32 1.69 4.88 15.66
CA GLU A 32 1.56 6.29 16.00
C GLU A 32 0.12 6.75 15.71
N SER A 33 -0.64 7.07 16.75
CA SER A 33 -2.05 7.45 16.66
C SER A 33 -2.30 8.90 16.24
N VAL A 34 -1.33 9.49 15.54
CA VAL A 34 -1.42 10.87 15.05
C VAL A 34 -1.20 10.85 13.54
N ILE A 35 -2.10 11.51 12.82
CA ILE A 35 -1.90 11.72 11.37
C ILE A 35 -0.71 12.67 11.20
N PRO A 36 0.29 12.33 10.37
CA PRO A 36 1.44 13.20 10.13
C PRO A 36 1.01 14.60 9.66
N ALA A 37 1.74 15.64 10.03
CA ALA A 37 1.46 16.97 9.53
C ALA A 37 1.79 17.12 8.02
N GLY A 38 1.23 18.13 7.38
CA GLY A 38 1.50 18.50 5.99
C GLY A 38 0.81 17.63 4.94
N LYS A 39 1.24 17.77 3.68
CA LYS A 39 0.60 17.13 2.51
C LYS A 39 0.40 15.62 2.64
N LYS A 40 1.35 14.92 3.26
CA LYS A 40 1.22 13.47 3.50
C LYS A 40 -0.01 13.17 4.38
N GLY A 41 -0.19 13.93 5.45
CA GLY A 41 -1.37 13.83 6.32
C GLY A 41 -2.65 14.21 5.62
N GLU A 42 -2.63 15.29 4.84
CA GLU A 42 -3.77 15.73 4.02
C GLU A 42 -4.22 14.61 3.06
N ARG A 43 -3.27 13.91 2.43
CA ARG A 43 -3.57 12.78 1.53
C ARG A 43 -4.15 11.58 2.26
N ILE A 44 -3.61 11.25 3.44
CA ILE A 44 -4.12 10.19 4.31
C ILE A 44 -5.56 10.51 4.75
N GLN A 45 -5.83 11.75 5.13
CA GLN A 45 -7.19 12.17 5.49
C GLN A 45 -8.12 12.12 4.27
N SER A 46 -7.68 12.61 3.11
CA SER A 46 -8.51 12.66 1.91
C SER A 46 -8.93 11.26 1.43
N ILE A 47 -8.05 10.26 1.48
CA ILE A 47 -8.43 8.89 1.10
C ILE A 47 -9.46 8.29 2.08
N ILE A 48 -9.30 8.52 3.38
CA ILE A 48 -10.25 8.07 4.41
C ILE A 48 -11.61 8.73 4.20
N ASP A 49 -11.63 10.05 3.99
CA ASP A 49 -12.85 10.81 3.71
C ASP A 49 -13.51 10.37 2.41
N THR A 50 -12.71 10.00 1.41
CA THR A 50 -13.20 9.49 0.12
C THR A 50 -13.92 8.16 0.28
N PHE A 51 -13.33 7.19 0.97
CA PHE A 51 -14.03 5.93 1.29
C PHE A 51 -15.29 6.17 2.13
N ASN A 52 -15.22 7.08 3.10
CA ASN A 52 -16.36 7.39 3.97
C ASN A 52 -17.48 8.18 3.30
N SER A 53 -17.22 8.83 2.17
CA SER A 53 -18.21 9.67 1.50
C SER A 53 -19.33 8.88 0.82
N ASN A 54 -19.08 7.61 0.48
CA ASN A 54 -19.97 6.79 -0.34
C ASN A 54 -20.46 7.54 -1.60
N ASN A 55 -19.61 8.39 -2.19
CA ASN A 55 -19.96 9.29 -3.28
C ASN A 55 -19.06 9.02 -4.50
N PRO A 56 -19.62 8.49 -5.60
CA PRO A 56 -18.86 8.18 -6.83
C PRO A 56 -18.05 9.36 -7.37
N GLU A 57 -18.57 10.59 -7.30
CA GLU A 57 -17.88 11.77 -7.84
C GLU A 57 -16.75 12.25 -6.94
N ARG A 58 -16.87 12.06 -5.62
CA ARG A 58 -15.72 12.29 -4.73
C ARG A 58 -14.62 11.27 -5.03
N ILE A 59 -14.97 10.01 -5.22
CA ILE A 59 -14.01 8.95 -5.56
C ILE A 59 -13.33 9.27 -6.88
N ARG A 60 -14.09 9.61 -7.93
CA ARG A 60 -13.54 10.01 -9.23
C ARG A 60 -12.53 11.14 -9.10
N ARG A 61 -12.88 12.24 -8.43
CA ARG A 61 -11.96 13.37 -8.22
C ARG A 61 -10.70 12.97 -7.46
N PHE A 62 -10.82 12.14 -6.41
CA PHE A 62 -9.64 11.64 -5.70
C PHE A 62 -8.69 10.89 -6.64
N ILE A 63 -9.21 10.01 -7.49
CA ILE A 63 -8.39 9.27 -8.48
C ILE A 63 -7.80 10.21 -9.56
N GLU A 64 -8.50 11.28 -9.93
CA GLU A 64 -8.09 12.24 -10.96
C GLU A 64 -7.12 13.32 -10.47
N GLU A 65 -7.17 13.69 -9.19
CA GLU A 65 -6.41 14.83 -8.66
C GLU A 65 -5.34 14.41 -7.66
N GLU A 66 -5.54 13.29 -6.97
CA GLU A 66 -4.74 12.88 -5.82
C GLU A 66 -3.95 11.59 -6.04
N CYS A 67 -4.28 10.86 -7.10
CA CYS A 67 -3.55 9.67 -7.53
C CYS A 67 -2.67 9.96 -8.74
N SER A 68 -1.52 9.28 -8.77
CA SER A 68 -0.61 9.29 -9.92
C SER A 68 -1.31 8.76 -11.17
N GLU A 69 -0.85 9.19 -12.35
CA GLU A 69 -1.33 8.68 -13.63
C GLU A 69 -1.20 7.15 -13.73
N LYS A 70 -0.11 6.60 -13.21
CA LYS A 70 0.10 5.14 -13.16
C LYS A 70 -1.02 4.43 -12.39
N PHE A 71 -1.40 4.95 -11.23
CA PHE A 71 -2.47 4.35 -10.43
C PHE A 71 -3.83 4.52 -11.10
N ARG A 72 -4.13 5.72 -11.63
CA ARG A 72 -5.37 6.01 -12.36
C ARG A 72 -5.59 5.08 -13.56
N ASN A 73 -4.52 4.74 -14.25
CA ASN A 73 -4.57 3.89 -15.45
C ASN A 73 -4.39 2.39 -15.13
N PHE A 74 -4.23 2.01 -13.86
CA PHE A 74 -4.08 0.61 -13.45
C PHE A 74 -5.37 -0.19 -13.65
N ALA A 75 -6.53 0.44 -13.47
CA ALA A 75 -7.84 -0.14 -13.71
C ALA A 75 -8.80 0.91 -14.30
N PRO A 76 -9.91 0.51 -14.94
CA PRO A 76 -10.96 1.45 -15.35
C PRO A 76 -11.49 2.25 -14.16
N MET A 77 -11.86 3.52 -14.39
CA MET A 77 -12.37 4.40 -13.33
C MET A 77 -13.58 3.79 -12.58
N ASP A 78 -14.48 3.13 -13.30
CA ASP A 78 -15.64 2.48 -12.69
C ASP A 78 -15.24 1.34 -11.75
N GLU A 79 -14.09 0.67 -11.99
CA GLU A 79 -13.56 -0.35 -11.08
C GLU A 79 -13.03 0.28 -9.79
N HIS A 80 -12.29 1.39 -9.87
CA HIS A 80 -11.87 2.16 -8.69
C HIS A 80 -13.07 2.62 -7.85
N ILE A 81 -14.11 3.13 -8.51
CA ILE A 81 -15.36 3.56 -7.87
C ILE A 81 -16.04 2.37 -7.20
N ASN A 82 -16.23 1.26 -7.92
CA ASN A 82 -16.91 0.08 -7.39
C ASN A 82 -16.19 -0.51 -6.17
N VAL A 83 -14.87 -0.64 -6.20
CA VAL A 83 -14.08 -1.12 -5.05
C VAL A 83 -14.25 -0.20 -3.85
N SER A 84 -14.22 1.12 -4.07
CA SER A 84 -14.37 2.12 -3.00
C SER A 84 -15.78 2.09 -2.37
N LEU A 85 -16.83 1.98 -3.19
CA LEU A 85 -18.21 1.87 -2.71
C LEU A 85 -18.47 0.54 -1.98
N ASN A 86 -17.90 -0.56 -2.49
CA ASN A 86 -17.99 -1.86 -1.82
C ASN A 86 -17.29 -1.82 -0.46
N THR A 87 -16.13 -1.18 -0.37
CA THR A 87 -15.41 -0.97 0.90
C THR A 87 -16.30 -0.26 1.91
N PHE A 88 -16.98 0.83 1.52
CA PHE A 88 -17.93 1.51 2.40
C PHE A 88 -19.07 0.58 2.82
N ARG A 89 -19.67 -0.17 1.89
CA ARG A 89 -20.78 -1.09 2.18
C ARG A 89 -20.39 -2.17 3.19
N GLU A 90 -19.20 -2.73 3.07
CA GLU A 90 -18.69 -3.78 3.95
C GLU A 90 -18.34 -3.24 5.34
N THR A 91 -17.81 -2.02 5.42
CA THR A 91 -17.22 -1.47 6.64
C THR A 91 -18.13 -0.51 7.40
N GLY A 92 -19.14 0.08 6.74
CA GLY A 92 -19.93 1.19 7.30
C GLY A 92 -19.13 2.49 7.38
N GLY A 93 -17.95 2.53 6.76
CA GLY A 93 -16.94 3.55 6.92
C GLY A 93 -15.77 3.10 7.81
N LEU A 94 -14.70 3.87 7.74
CA LEU A 94 -13.41 3.62 8.35
C LEU A 94 -13.03 4.80 9.25
N THR A 95 -12.46 4.50 10.41
CA THR A 95 -11.95 5.49 11.36
C THR A 95 -10.45 5.32 11.51
N PHE A 96 -9.70 6.42 11.45
CA PHE A 96 -8.25 6.40 11.67
C PHE A 96 -7.92 5.88 13.08
N HIS A 97 -6.93 4.99 13.17
CA HIS A 97 -6.39 4.53 14.46
C HIS A 97 -4.91 4.87 14.61
N SER A 98 -4.08 4.49 13.65
CA SER A 98 -2.63 4.71 13.72
C SER A 98 -1.93 4.62 12.36
N ILE A 99 -0.72 5.17 12.29
CA ILE A 99 0.27 4.81 11.28
C ILE A 99 1.21 3.75 11.87
N ARG A 100 1.38 2.64 11.16
CA ARG A 100 2.24 1.54 11.57
C ARG A 100 3.59 1.60 10.87
N THR A 101 4.66 1.54 11.65
CA THR A 101 6.05 1.41 11.18
C THR A 101 6.60 0.06 11.60
N TYR A 102 7.07 -0.74 10.66
CA TYR A 102 7.65 -2.06 10.91
C TYR A 102 9.16 -2.00 11.19
N VAL A 103 9.69 -3.04 11.83
CA VAL A 103 11.13 -3.27 12.02
C VAL A 103 11.50 -4.64 11.43
N PRO A 104 12.36 -4.70 10.40
CA PRO A 104 12.95 -3.55 9.68
C PRO A 104 11.90 -2.72 8.92
N GLU A 105 12.22 -1.45 8.69
CA GLU A 105 11.32 -0.50 8.03
C GLU A 105 11.01 -0.92 6.58
N ARG A 106 9.72 -0.93 6.24
CA ARG A 106 9.24 -1.10 4.86
C ARG A 106 9.37 0.20 4.08
N LYS A 107 10.55 0.43 3.49
CA LYS A 107 10.86 1.67 2.78
C LYS A 107 9.82 1.99 1.69
N GLY A 108 9.34 3.22 1.70
CA GLY A 108 8.39 3.74 0.72
C GLY A 108 6.93 3.34 0.95
N GLU A 109 6.63 2.58 1.99
CA GLU A 109 5.25 2.26 2.40
C GLU A 109 4.80 3.15 3.55
N THR A 110 3.54 3.57 3.52
CA THR A 110 2.83 4.16 4.64
C THR A 110 1.65 3.27 4.98
N VAL A 111 1.73 2.58 6.12
CA VAL A 111 0.71 1.63 6.56
C VAL A 111 -0.24 2.33 7.52
N ILE A 112 -1.47 2.52 7.08
CA ILE A 112 -2.54 3.17 7.85
C ILE A 112 -3.41 2.09 8.46
N ILE A 113 -3.49 2.07 9.78
CA ILE A 113 -4.38 1.18 10.54
C ILE A 113 -5.69 1.92 10.78
N LEU A 114 -6.77 1.25 10.40
CA LEU A 114 -8.13 1.77 10.44
C LEU A 114 -9.03 0.79 11.21
N LYS A 115 -10.11 1.31 11.76
CA LYS A 115 -11.18 0.52 12.37
C LYS A 115 -12.46 0.67 11.56
N ASP A 116 -13.08 -0.43 11.17
CA ASP A 116 -14.40 -0.37 10.55
C ASP A 116 -15.50 -0.02 11.57
N LYS A 117 -16.60 0.55 11.07
CA LYS A 117 -17.72 0.99 11.91
C LYS A 117 -18.80 -0.08 12.09
N ASN A 118 -18.90 -1.03 11.17
CA ASN A 118 -19.92 -2.08 11.21
C ASN A 118 -19.61 -3.17 12.26
N PHE A 119 -18.34 -3.58 12.39
CA PHE A 119 -17.95 -4.75 13.16
C PHE A 119 -16.76 -4.51 14.10
N ASP A 120 -16.29 -3.26 14.22
CA ASP A 120 -15.10 -2.89 14.96
C ASP A 120 -13.83 -3.65 14.51
N SER A 121 -13.80 -4.15 13.26
CA SER A 121 -12.69 -4.94 12.75
C SER A 121 -11.51 -4.07 12.30
N TRP A 122 -10.31 -4.62 12.41
CA TRP A 122 -9.08 -3.94 12.04
C TRP A 122 -8.80 -4.08 10.54
N ARG A 123 -8.45 -2.96 9.91
CA ARG A 123 -8.06 -2.89 8.49
C ARG A 123 -6.72 -2.18 8.37
N ALA A 124 -5.93 -2.56 7.37
CA ALA A 124 -4.71 -1.86 6.99
C ALA A 124 -4.82 -1.40 5.54
N ILE A 125 -4.51 -0.13 5.29
CA ILE A 125 -4.31 0.41 3.94
C ILE A 125 -2.82 0.72 3.82
N VAL A 126 -2.18 0.15 2.80
CA VAL A 126 -0.78 0.42 2.49
C VAL A 126 -0.74 1.39 1.34
N LEU A 127 -0.18 2.58 1.56
CA LEU A 127 0.01 3.57 0.52
C LEU A 127 1.49 3.66 0.13
N ARG A 128 1.73 3.82 -1.16
CA ARG A 128 2.99 4.36 -1.68
C ARG A 128 2.73 5.68 -2.38
N PHE A 129 3.71 6.58 -2.29
CA PHE A 129 3.65 7.90 -2.92
C PHE A 129 4.66 7.97 -4.07
N ALA A 130 4.29 8.63 -5.16
CA ALA A 130 5.14 8.75 -6.34
C ALA A 130 6.41 9.58 -6.08
N ASP A 131 6.29 10.66 -5.30
CA ASP A 131 7.38 11.54 -4.91
C ASP A 131 7.07 12.24 -3.57
N GLU A 132 8.11 12.83 -2.96
CA GLU A 132 8.04 13.45 -1.63
C GLU A 132 7.44 14.87 -1.62
N GLU A 133 7.19 15.48 -2.78
CA GLU A 133 6.67 16.86 -2.86
C GLU A 133 5.16 16.91 -3.12
N SER A 134 4.66 16.02 -3.99
CA SER A 134 3.27 15.93 -4.43
C SER A 134 2.44 14.99 -3.56
N TYR A 135 3.08 13.95 -3.00
CA TYR A 135 2.42 12.84 -2.31
C TYR A 135 1.23 12.28 -3.11
N LEU A 136 1.36 12.16 -4.43
CA LEU A 136 0.37 11.47 -5.25
C LEU A 136 0.38 9.98 -4.92
N VAL A 137 -0.80 9.40 -4.69
CA VAL A 137 -0.94 7.97 -4.38
C VAL A 137 -0.59 7.15 -5.62
N SER A 138 0.35 6.21 -5.48
CA SER A 138 0.86 5.39 -6.58
C SER A 138 0.45 3.92 -6.52
N SER A 139 0.12 3.41 -5.33
CA SER A 139 -0.39 2.05 -5.08
C SER A 139 -0.87 1.92 -3.66
#